data_AF-A0AAU4EU72-F1
#
_entry.id   AF-A0AAU4EU72-F1
#
_cell.length_a   1.000
_cell.length_b   1.000
_cell.length_c   1.000
_cell.angle_alpha   90.00
_cell.angle_beta   90.00
_cell.angle_gamma   90.00
#
_symmetry.space_group_name_H-M   'P 1'
#
loop_
_entity.id
_entity.type
_entity.pdbx_description
1 polymer ?
#
loop_
_entity_poly.entity_id
_entity_poly.type
_entity_poly.pdbx_seq_one_letter_code
_entity_poly.pdbx_strand_id
1 'polypeptide(L)' 'MSEPATEELGYEQARDRLVEVVRELEAGGLSLEQSLALWEKGEKLAKVCERHLEGARERIEAALASVEDESGNGQ' A
#
# COMPACT_ATOMS: atom_id res chain seq x y z
N MET A 1 0.34 -3.72 23.85
CA MET A 1 0.38 -2.56 22.93
C MET A 1 -0.50 -2.95 21.75
N SER A 2 -1.61 -2.26 21.52
CA SER A 2 -2.53 -2.59 20.42
C SER A 2 -1.83 -2.33 19.09
N GLU A 3 -1.75 -3.34 18.23
CA GLU A 3 -1.32 -3.13 16.86
C GLU A 3 -2.37 -2.27 16.15
N PRO A 4 -1.99 -1.18 15.46
CA PRO A 4 -2.93 -0.42 14.65
C PRO A 4 -3.54 -1.36 13.60
N ALA A 5 -4.86 -1.22 13.39
CA ALA A 5 -5.55 -1.94 12.35
C ALA A 5 -4.82 -1.71 11.01
N THR A 6 -4.67 -2.76 10.21
CA THR A 6 -3.93 -2.72 8.93
C THR A 6 -4.38 -1.56 8.03
N GLU A 7 -5.62 -1.10 8.17
CA GLU A 7 -6.21 -0.02 7.38
C GLU A 7 -5.74 1.39 7.78
N GLU A 8 -5.19 1.58 8.98
CA GLU A 8 -4.68 2.88 9.46
C GLU A 8 -3.16 3.02 9.29
N LEU A 9 -2.51 2.07 8.62
CA LEU A 9 -1.07 2.12 8.38
C LEU A 9 -0.71 3.14 7.30
N GLY A 10 0.33 3.93 7.56
CA GLY A 10 1.01 4.68 6.49
C GLY A 10 1.70 3.74 5.49
N TYR A 11 1.94 4.23 4.27
CA TYR A 11 2.51 3.45 3.17
C TYR A 11 3.80 2.71 3.56
N GLU A 12 4.78 3.41 4.14
CA GLU A 12 6.08 2.80 4.48
C GLU A 12 5.92 1.68 5.50
N GLN A 13 5.04 1.86 6.48
CA GLN A 13 4.81 0.85 7.50
C GLN A 13 4.03 -0.36 6.98
N ALA A 14 3.06 -0.13 6.08
CA ALA A 14 2.37 -1.22 5.39
C ALA A 14 3.33 -2.03 4.50
N ARG A 15 4.21 -1.34 3.77
CA ARG A 15 5.26 -1.95 2.94
C ARG A 15 6.22 -2.79 3.79
N ASP A 16 6.73 -2.24 4.89
CA ASP A 16 7.71 -2.94 5.71
C ASP A 16 7.12 -4.20 6.33
N ARG A 17 5.88 -4.14 6.83
CA ARG A 17 5.15 -5.33 7.30
C ARG A 17 4.88 -6.34 6.18
N LEU A 18 4.62 -5.88 4.95
CA LEU A 18 4.43 -6.78 3.81
C LEU A 18 5.74 -7.53 3.48
N VAL A 19 6.87 -6.82 3.52
CA VAL A 19 8.19 -7.42 3.33
C VAL A 19 8.49 -8.48 4.40
N GLU A 20 8.11 -8.24 5.65
CA GLU A 20 8.23 -9.24 6.73
C GLU A 20 7.40 -10.49 6.43
N VAL A 21 6.13 -10.32 6.03
CA VAL A 21 5.24 -11.44 5.67
C VAL A 21 5.82 -12.27 4.51
N VAL A 22 6.32 -11.60 3.46
CA VAL A 22 6.95 -12.28 2.32
C VAL A 22 8.18 -13.07 2.77
N ARG A 23 9.04 -12.47 3.60
CA ARG A 23 10.22 -13.16 4.14
C ARG A 23 9.87 -14.40 4.93
N GLU A 24 8.82 -14.35 5.74
CA GLU A 24 8.35 -15.52 6.50
C GLU A 24 7.81 -16.62 5.58
N LEU A 25 7.07 -16.26 4.53
CA LEU A 25 6.59 -17.21 3.52
C LEU A 25 7.75 -17.85 2.74
N GLU A 26 8.76 -17.06 2.36
CA GLU A 26 9.94 -17.53 1.61
C GLU A 26 10.89 -18.40 2.45
N ALA A 27 10.97 -18.16 3.77
CA ALA A 27 11.77 -18.97 4.67
C ALA A 27 11.26 -20.42 4.74
N GLY A 28 9.96 -20.63 4.48
CA GLY A 28 9.33 -21.94 4.54
C GLY A 28 9.26 -22.50 5.96
N GLY A 29 8.99 -23.81 6.09
CA GLY A 29 8.85 -24.48 7.39
C GLY A 29 7.53 -24.22 8.12
N LEU A 30 6.59 -23.53 7.47
CA LEU A 30 5.24 -23.25 7.97
C LEU A 30 4.27 -24.37 7.58
N SER A 31 3.27 -24.60 8.43
CA SER A 31 2.12 -25.42 8.06
C SER A 31 1.28 -24.73 6.98
N LEU A 32 0.43 -25.49 6.29
CA LEU A 32 -0.50 -24.93 5.30
C LEU A 32 -1.37 -23.81 5.89
N GLU A 33 -1.92 -24.01 7.09
CA GLU A 33 -2.77 -23.02 7.76
C GLU A 33 -1.98 -21.74 8.09
N GLN A 34 -0.73 -21.87 8.52
CA GLN A 34 0.14 -20.72 8.79
C GLN A 34 0.48 -19.95 7.51
N SER A 35 0.82 -20.67 6.43
CA SER A 35 1.10 -20.08 5.12
C SER A 35 -0.12 -19.33 4.57
N LEU A 36 -1.32 -19.88 4.73
CA LEU A 36 -2.57 -19.22 4.32
C LEU A 36 -2.84 -17.96 5.13
N ALA A 37 -2.66 -18.01 6.46
CA ALA A 37 -2.86 -16.85 7.33
C ALA A 37 -1.88 -15.70 6.98
N LEU A 38 -0.62 -16.03 6.71
CA LEU A 38 0.37 -15.05 6.27
C LEU A 38 0.03 -14.48 4.89
N TRP A 39 -0.39 -15.32 3.94
CA TRP A 39 -0.82 -14.86 2.62
C TRP A 39 -1.99 -13.87 2.73
N GLU A 40 -3.03 -14.19 3.50
CA GLU A 40 -4.17 -13.27 3.70
C GLU A 40 -3.76 -11.94 4.35
N LYS A 41 -2.81 -11.98 5.29
CA LYS A 41 -2.23 -10.77 5.89
C LYS A 41 -1.46 -9.96 4.84
N GLY A 42 -0.66 -10.64 4.01
CA GLY A 42 0.08 -10.04 2.90
C GLY A 42 -0.86 -9.34 1.90
N GLU A 43 -1.94 -10.00 1.49
CA GLU A 43 -2.95 -9.44 0.59
C GLU A 43 -3.59 -8.16 1.16
N LYS A 44 -3.90 -8.15 2.46
CA LYS A 44 -4.44 -6.94 3.13
C LYS A 44 -3.44 -5.79 3.12
N LEU A 45 -2.16 -6.08 3.39
CA LEU A 45 -1.09 -5.07 3.38
C LEU A 45 -0.81 -4.54 1.98
N ALA A 46 -0.82 -5.41 0.96
CA ALA A 46 -0.68 -5.03 -0.44
C ALA A 46 -1.80 -4.07 -0.88
N LYS A 47 -3.06 -4.38 -0.55
CA LYS A 47 -4.20 -3.49 -0.83
C LYS A 47 -4.07 -2.13 -0.17
N VAL A 48 -3.55 -2.05 1.05
CA VAL A 48 -3.28 -0.76 1.71
C VAL A 48 -2.22 0.02 0.94
N CYS A 49 -1.13 -0.63 0.53
CA CYS A 49 -0.08 0.00 -0.26
C CYS A 49 -0.62 0.53 -1.59
N GLU A 50 -1.43 -0.26 -2.30
CA GLU A 50 -2.07 0.13 -3.56
C GLU A 50 -2.95 1.38 -3.39
N ARG A 51 -3.79 1.42 -2.35
CA ARG A 51 -4.63 2.61 -2.07
C ARG A 51 -3.81 3.88 -1.84
N HIS A 52 -2.70 3.77 -1.12
CA HIS A 52 -1.80 4.92 -0.91
C HIS A 52 -1.17 5.40 -2.22
N LEU A 53 -0.73 4.47 -3.07
CA LEU A 53 -0.13 4.80 -4.37
C LEU A 53 -1.16 5.39 -5.34
N GLU A 54 -2.38 4.87 -5.35
CA GLU A 54 -3.48 5.41 -6.14
C GLU A 54 -3.83 6.83 -5.71
N GLY A 55 -4.03 7.08 -4.42
CA GLY A 55 -4.29 8.43 -3.92
C GLY A 55 -3.14 9.41 -4.19
N ALA A 56 -1.89 8.94 -4.20
CA ALA A 56 -0.75 9.75 -4.61
C ALA A 56 -0.79 10.09 -6.11
N ARG A 57 -1.13 9.12 -6.96
CA ARG A 57 -1.27 9.30 -8.42
C ARG A 57 -2.35 10.33 -8.74
N GLU A 58 -3.54 10.19 -8.15
CA GLU A 58 -4.66 11.12 -8.36
C GLU A 58 -4.30 12.56 -7.99
N ARG A 59 -3.56 12.74 -6.88
CA ARG A 59 -3.10 14.07 -6.46
C ARG A 59 -2.11 14.69 -7.45
N ILE A 60 -1.24 13.88 -8.05
CA ILE A 60 -0.31 14.34 -9.07
C ILE A 60 -1.06 14.71 -10.35
N GLU A 61 -1.98 13.87 -10.80
CA GLU A 61 -2.81 14.13 -11.99
C GLU A 61 -3.64 15.41 -11.83
N ALA A 62 -4.28 15.61 -10.67
CA ALA A 62 -5.03 16.82 -10.37
C ALA A 62 -4.15 18.09 -10.37
N ALA A 63 -2.93 17.99 -9.82
CA ALA A 63 -1.98 19.10 -9.83
C ALA A 63 -1.49 19.45 -11.25
N LEU A 64 -1.27 18.45 -12.10
CA LEU A 64 -0.89 18.65 -13.50
C LEU A 64 -2.01 19.31 -14.30
N ALA A 65 -3.24 18.79 -14.20
CA ALA A 65 -4.41 19.36 -14.87
C ALA A 65 -4.64 20.83 -14.49
N SER A 66 -4.48 21.15 -13.19
CA SER A 66 -4.61 22.53 -12.70
C SER A 66 -3.57 23.49 -13.29
N VAL A 67 -2.35 23.01 -13.58
CA VAL A 67 -1.29 23.82 -14.22
C VAL A 67 -1.58 24.01 -15.71
N GLU A 68 -2.15 23.02 -16.38
CA GLU A 68 -2.53 23.10 -17.79
C GLU A 68 -3.68 24.09 -18.02
N ASP A 69 -4.69 24.10 -17.16
CA ASP A 69 -5.83 25.03 -17.23
C ASP A 69 -5.40 26.50 -17.03
N GLU A 70 -4.51 26.79 -16.06
CA GLU A 70 -3.99 28.13 -15.81
C GLU A 70 -3.10 28.65 -16.96
N SER A 71 -2.46 27.75 -17.70
CA SER A 71 -1.60 28.10 -18.85
C SER A 71 -2.40 28.40 -20.12
N GLY A 72 -3.67 27.97 -20.19
CA GLY A 72 -4.54 28.13 -21.37
C GLY A 72 -5.42 29.39 -21.38
N ASN A 73 -5.57 30.10 -20.26
CA ASN A 73 -6.49 31.24 -20.12
C ASN A 73 -5.81 32.62 -20.24
N GLY A 74 -4.63 32.68 -20.86
CA GLY A 74 -3.82 33.89 -21.04
C GLY A 74 -3.89 34.53 -22.43
N GLN A 75 -5.06 34.56 -23.09
CA GLN A 75 -5.28 35.32 -24.33
C GLN A 75 -6.55 36.18 -24.25
#